data_AF-A0A9J6G4I3-F1
#
_entry.id   AF-A0A9J6G4I3-F1
#
_cell.length_a   1.000
_cell.length_b   1.000
_cell.length_c   1.000
_cell.angle_alpha   90.00
_cell.angle_beta   90.00
_cell.angle_gamma   90.00
#
_symmetry.space_group_name_H-M   'P 1'
#
loop_
_entity.id
_entity.type
_entity.pdbx_description
1 polymer ?
#
loop_
_entity_poly.entity_id
_entity_poly.type
_entity_poly.pdbx_seq_one_letter_code
_entity_poly.pdbx_strand_id
1 'polypeptide(L)'
;MVEKPVNAFYEVLARKYSLFALPKCQVPKLQRGKVAFYREQETAETKTFHFLVESDLTGKGSPFGSRRTEASPLVLLRHCGPGSIVRYAVN
;
A
#
# COMPACT_ATOMS: atom_id res chain seq x y z
N MET A 1 -0.06 18.39 11.02
CA MET A 1 0.97 17.53 11.61
C MET A 1 1.46 16.59 10.53
N VAL A 2 2.77 16.50 10.28
CA VAL A 2 3.32 15.55 9.29
C VAL A 2 3.39 14.19 9.97
N GLU A 3 2.49 13.27 9.64
CA GLU A 3 2.62 11.88 10.05
C GLU A 3 3.95 11.33 9.54
N LYS A 4 4.71 10.65 10.41
CA LYS A 4 5.97 10.02 10.01
C LYS A 4 5.68 9.04 8.86
N PRO A 5 6.47 9.03 7.77
CA PRO A 5 6.19 8.20 6.60
C PRO A 5 5.90 6.73 6.94
N VAL A 6 6.63 6.14 7.89
CA VAL A 6 6.40 4.75 8.34
C VAL A 6 4.98 4.53 8.85
N ASN A 7 4.39 5.47 9.60
CA ASN A 7 3.02 5.34 10.11
C ASN A 7 2.02 5.38 8.96
N ALA A 8 2.18 6.34 8.04
CA ALA A 8 1.34 6.45 6.85
C ALA A 8 1.40 5.16 6.00
N PHE A 9 2.58 4.52 5.91
CA PHE A 9 2.73 3.23 5.23
C PHE A 9 1.86 2.13 5.88
N TYR A 10 1.98 1.94 7.19
CA TYR A 10 1.20 0.93 7.92
C TYR A 10 -0.29 1.20 7.90
N GLU A 11 -0.71 2.47 7.95
CA GLU A 11 -2.12 2.82 7.83
C GLU A 11 -2.71 2.51 6.47
N VAL A 12 -1.95 2.75 5.39
CA VAL A 12 -2.38 2.37 4.04
C VAL A 12 -2.45 0.85 3.90
N LEU A 13 -1.46 0.13 4.47
CA LEU A 13 -1.46 -1.33 4.52
C LEU A 13 -2.69 -1.88 5.23
N ALA A 14 -2.97 -1.38 6.44
CA ALA A 14 -4.13 -1.78 7.24
C ALA A 14 -5.45 -1.47 6.51
N ARG A 15 -5.54 -0.33 5.81
CA ARG A 15 -6.71 0.03 4.99
C ARG A 15 -6.90 -0.93 3.80
N LYS A 16 -5.83 -1.29 3.08
CA LYS A 16 -5.89 -2.25 1.96
C LYS A 16 -6.39 -3.61 2.44
N TYR A 17 -5.80 -4.16 3.50
CA TYR A 17 -6.12 -5.51 3.96
C TYR A 17 -7.40 -5.61 4.80
N SER A 18 -7.84 -4.53 5.46
CA SER A 18 -9.18 -4.51 6.08
C SER A 18 -10.29 -4.61 5.02
N LEU A 19 -10.10 -4.03 3.83
CA LEU A 19 -11.03 -4.21 2.71
C LEU A 19 -11.01 -5.62 2.13
N PHE A 20 -9.85 -6.30 2.14
CA PHE A 20 -9.75 -7.70 1.72
C PHE A 20 -10.40 -8.68 2.68
N ALA A 21 -10.35 -8.40 3.98
CA ALA A 21 -10.97 -9.22 5.00
C ALA A 21 -12.51 -9.19 4.95
N LEU A 22 -13.10 -8.15 4.35
CA LEU A 22 -14.55 -8.04 4.22
C LEU A 22 -15.11 -9.04 3.19
N PRO A 23 -16.22 -9.73 3.50
CA PRO A 23 -17.02 -10.43 2.51
C PRO A 23 -17.42 -9.49 1.35
N LYS A 24 -17.46 -10.00 0.11
CA LYS A 24 -17.75 -9.19 -1.09
C LYS A 24 -19.04 -8.36 -0.97
N CYS A 25 -20.05 -8.88 -0.26
CA CYS A 25 -21.33 -8.19 -0.02
C CYS A 25 -21.21 -6.99 0.93
N GLN A 26 -20.22 -6.99 1.84
CA GLN A 26 -20.01 -5.97 2.86
C GLN A 26 -19.06 -4.84 2.41
N VAL A 27 -18.38 -5.00 1.27
CA VAL A 27 -17.52 -3.94 0.72
C VAL A 27 -18.37 -2.73 0.28
N PRO A 28 -18.11 -1.52 0.82
CA PRO A 28 -18.84 -0.31 0.45
C PRO A 28 -18.78 -0.05 -1.06
N LYS A 29 -19.90 0.37 -1.68
CA LYS A 29 -19.98 0.58 -3.14
C LYS A 29 -18.85 1.47 -3.68
N LEU A 30 -18.52 2.56 -2.98
CA LEU A 30 -17.44 3.49 -3.36
C LEU A 30 -16.03 2.87 -3.32
N GLN A 31 -15.84 1.78 -2.56
CA GLN A 31 -14.56 1.11 -2.39
C GLN A 31 -14.42 -0.14 -3.28
N ARG A 32 -15.49 -0.58 -3.95
CA ARG A 32 -15.46 -1.81 -4.79
C ARG A 32 -14.46 -1.70 -5.95
N GLY A 33 -14.38 -0.54 -6.60
CA GLY A 33 -13.40 -0.29 -7.66
C GLY A 33 -11.96 -0.41 -7.16
N LYS A 34 -11.68 0.09 -5.95
CA LYS A 34 -10.37 -0.05 -5.31
C LYS A 34 -10.03 -1.50 -4.96
N VAL A 35 -11.00 -2.27 -4.46
CA VAL A 35 -10.78 -3.70 -4.17
C VAL A 35 -10.52 -4.49 -5.45
N ALA A 36 -11.23 -4.17 -6.54
CA ALA A 36 -10.95 -4.77 -7.85
C ALA A 36 -9.52 -4.46 -8.30
N PHE A 37 -9.12 -3.19 -8.25
CA PHE A 37 -7.76 -2.75 -8.57
C PHE A 37 -6.68 -3.44 -7.71
N TYR A 38 -6.91 -3.59 -6.39
CA TYR A 38 -5.98 -4.33 -5.54
C TYR A 38 -5.86 -5.81 -5.91
N ARG A 39 -6.96 -6.45 -6.33
CA ARG A 39 -6.93 -7.84 -6.78
C ARG A 39 -6.18 -8.03 -8.09
N GLU A 40 -6.18 -7.04 -8.98
CA GLU A 40 -5.44 -7.10 -10.24
C GLU A 40 -3.91 -7.08 -10.01
N GLN A 41 -3.46 -6.52 -8.89
CA GLN A 41 -2.04 -6.50 -8.50
C GLN A 41 -1.58 -7.82 -7.87
N GLU A 42 -2.51 -8.68 -7.45
CA GLU A 42 -2.17 -9.95 -6.78
C GLU A 42 -1.69 -10.99 -7.80
N THR A 43 -0.49 -11.53 -7.58
CA THR A 43 0.06 -12.66 -8.32
C THR A 43 0.06 -13.93 -7.46
N ALA A 44 0.52 -15.07 -8.01
CA ALA A 44 0.69 -16.28 -7.22
C ALA A 44 1.68 -16.09 -6.06
N GLU A 45 2.68 -15.22 -6.24
CA GLU A 45 3.73 -14.96 -5.24
C GLU A 45 3.23 -14.06 -4.11
N THR A 46 2.46 -13.03 -4.43
CA THR A 46 2.03 -12.01 -3.46
C THR A 46 0.96 -12.49 -2.50
N LYS A 47 0.24 -13.57 -2.80
CA LYS A 47 -0.77 -14.16 -1.89
C LYS A 47 -0.22 -14.59 -0.53
N THR A 48 1.10 -14.77 -0.42
CA THR A 48 1.76 -15.29 0.79
C THR A 48 2.24 -14.18 1.74
N PHE A 49 2.17 -12.90 1.33
CA PHE A 49 2.64 -11.78 2.12
C PHE A 49 1.78 -10.54 1.91
N HIS A 50 1.86 -9.58 2.83
CA HIS A 50 1.19 -8.30 2.64
C HIS A 50 2.04 -7.39 1.76
N PHE A 51 1.45 -6.57 0.90
CA PHE A 51 2.22 -5.64 0.08
C PHE A 51 1.45 -4.38 -0.31
N LEU A 52 2.22 -3.34 -0.60
CA LEU A 52 1.75 -2.11 -1.22
C LEU A 52 2.53 -1.87 -2.52
N VAL A 53 1.87 -1.24 -3.48
CA VAL A 53 2.50 -0.70 -4.69
C VAL A 53 2.65 0.81 -4.59
N GLU A 54 3.45 1.43 -5.47
CA GLU A 54 3.64 2.89 -5.52
C GLU A 54 2.31 3.65 -5.54
N SER A 55 1.36 3.21 -6.37
CA SER A 55 0.04 3.85 -6.49
C SER A 55 -0.81 3.81 -5.21
N ASP A 56 -0.53 2.88 -4.28
CA ASP A 56 -1.23 2.82 -3.00
C ASP A 56 -0.79 3.97 -2.08
N LEU A 57 0.45 4.44 -2.28
CA LEU A 57 1.11 5.44 -1.44
C LEU A 57 1.08 6.82 -2.08
N THR A 58 1.11 6.94 -3.41
CA THR A 58 1.13 8.22 -4.12
C THR A 58 -0.30 8.77 -4.31
N GLY A 59 -0.72 9.67 -3.42
CA GLY A 59 -2.04 10.33 -3.49
C GLY A 59 -1.99 11.78 -3.01
N LYS A 60 -3.05 12.55 -3.27
CA LYS A 60 -3.16 13.94 -2.81
C LYS A 60 -3.07 14.00 -1.28
N GLY A 61 -2.07 14.71 -0.76
CA GLY A 61 -1.82 14.83 0.68
C GLY A 61 -0.97 13.70 1.28
N SER A 62 -0.47 12.76 0.47
CA SER A 62 0.44 11.72 0.93
C SER A 62 1.83 12.27 1.23
N PRO A 63 2.51 11.80 2.31
CA PRO A 63 3.91 12.10 2.55
C PRO A 63 4.86 11.44 1.52
N PHE A 64 4.33 10.54 0.69
CA PHE A 64 5.05 9.79 -0.35
C PHE A 64 4.87 10.40 -1.74
N GLY A 65 4.91 11.74 -1.86
CA GLY A 65 4.62 12.45 -3.13
C GLY A 65 5.29 11.83 -4.36
N SER A 66 4.72 12.07 -5.56
CA SER A 66 5.12 11.41 -6.81
C SER A 66 6.53 11.70 -7.32
N ARG A 67 7.35 12.48 -6.60
CA ARG A 67 8.73 12.79 -7.00
C ARG A 67 9.64 11.62 -6.63
N ARG A 68 10.08 10.90 -7.66
CA ARG A 68 11.17 9.92 -7.60
C ARG A 68 12.51 10.62 -7.38
N THR A 69 12.78 11.06 -6.16
CA THR A 69 14.11 11.49 -5.74
C THR A 69 14.75 10.41 -4.87
N GLU A 70 16.08 10.35 -4.83
CA GLU A 70 16.84 9.41 -3.98
C GLU A 70 16.54 9.63 -2.47
N ALA A 71 16.05 10.81 -2.11
CA ALA A 71 15.56 11.15 -0.76
C ALA A 71 14.08 10.76 -0.53
N SER A 72 13.44 10.02 -1.44
CA SER A 72 12.05 9.61 -1.26
C SER A 72 11.93 8.65 -0.07
N PRO A 73 10.96 8.86 0.84
CA PRO A 73 10.68 7.93 1.93
C PRO A 73 10.41 6.49 1.45
N LEU A 74 10.00 6.31 0.18
CA LEU A 74 9.81 4.99 -0.44
C LEU A 74 11.12 4.23 -0.62
N VAL A 75 12.21 4.92 -0.96
CA VAL A 75 13.55 4.32 -1.10
C VAL A 75 14.06 3.87 0.27
N LEU A 76 13.86 4.69 1.30
CA LEU A 76 14.20 4.35 2.67
C LEU A 76 13.34 3.20 3.21
N LEU A 77 12.05 3.13 2.88
CA LEU A 77 11.20 1.99 3.24
C LEU A 77 11.62 0.70 2.52
N ARG A 78 12.14 0.78 1.29
CA ARG A 78 12.69 -0.38 0.59
C ARG A 78 13.96 -0.90 1.25
N HIS A 79 14.80 0.00 1.77
CA HIS A 79 16.09 -0.35 2.36
C HIS A 79 16.01 -0.74 3.85
N CYS A 80 15.22 0.00 4.63
CA CYS A 80 15.08 -0.14 6.08
C CYS A 80 13.75 -0.75 6.52
N GLY A 81 12.86 -1.06 5.58
CA GLY A 81 11.52 -1.57 5.88
C GLY A 81 11.55 -2.88 6.65
N PRO A 82 10.43 -3.23 7.33
CA PRO A 82 10.35 -4.45 8.12
C PRO A 82 10.54 -5.64 7.19
N GLY A 83 11.68 -6.30 7.33
CA GLY A 83 12.03 -7.48 6.55
C GLY A 83 10.94 -8.56 6.67
N SER A 84 10.74 -9.24 5.55
CA SER A 84 10.04 -10.53 5.35
C SER A 84 8.51 -10.58 5.20
N ILE A 85 7.70 -9.75 5.88
CA ILE A 85 6.22 -9.90 5.86
C ILE A 85 5.49 -8.88 4.98
N VAL A 86 6.10 -7.70 4.77
CA VAL A 86 5.49 -6.63 3.97
C VAL A 86 6.43 -6.20 2.86
N ARG A 87 6.04 -6.37 1.60
CA ARG A 87 6.85 -5.99 0.43
C ARG A 87 6.33 -4.73 -0.23
N TYR A 88 7.25 -3.95 -0.78
CA TYR A 88 6.93 -2.84 -1.68
C TYR A 88 7.28 -3.26 -3.10
N ALA A 89 6.26 -3.34 -3.97
CA ALA A 89 6.44 -3.69 -5.37
C ALA A 89 6.49 -2.40 -6.21
N VAL A 90 7.60 -2.23 -6.94
CA VAL A 90 7.78 -1.17 -7.94
C VAL A 90 7.38 -1.76 -9.28
N ASN A 91 6.44 -1.11 -9.96
CA ASN A 91 6.21 -1.32 -11.39
C ASN A 91 7.08 -0.37 -12.20
#